data_AF-A0A8C9P0R0-F1
#
_entry.id   AF-A0A8C9P0R0-F1
#
_cell.length_a   1.000
_cell.length_b   1.000
_cell.length_c   1.000
_cell.angle_alpha   90.00
_cell.angle_beta   90.00
_cell.angle_gamma   90.00
#
_symmetry.space_group_name_H-M   'P 1'
#
loop_
_entity.id
_entity.type
_entity.pdbx_description
1 polymer ?
#
loop_
_entity_poly.entity_id
_entity_poly.type
_entity_poly.pdbx_seq_one_letter_code
_entity_poly.pdbx_strand_id
1 'polypeptide(L)'
;ATDQHTSSEKRATKIELNEMQKQEIKEAFDLFDADGSGTIDVKELKGEKDEKEEILKAFKLFDDDDTGRITLSNIRRAAKELGENLTDDELQEMLDEADYDGDGEINEEEFLKMMKKTSL
;
A
#
# COMPACT_ATOMS: atom_id res chain seq x y z
N ALA A 1 -4.80 -33.13 46.93
CA ALA A 1 -5.27 -32.54 45.66
C ALA A 1 -4.03 -32.01 44.94
N THR A 2 -3.54 -32.76 43.97
CA THR A 2 -2.41 -32.38 43.11
C THR A 2 -2.98 -32.20 41.72
N ASP A 3 -3.15 -30.93 41.32
CA ASP A 3 -3.56 -30.55 39.98
C ASP A 3 -2.34 -30.60 39.07
N GLN A 4 -2.35 -31.54 38.13
CA GLN A 4 -1.46 -31.56 36.99
C GLN A 4 -2.17 -30.76 35.89
N HIS A 5 -1.65 -29.57 35.57
CA HIS A 5 -2.02 -28.91 34.31
C HIS A 5 -0.86 -29.03 33.33
N THR A 6 -1.15 -29.81 32.30
CA THR A 6 -0.29 -30.26 31.22
C THR A 6 0.13 -29.10 30.33
N SER A 7 1.45 -28.94 30.13
CA SER A 7 2.00 -28.14 29.04
C SER A 7 1.59 -28.74 27.69
N SER A 8 0.65 -28.11 26.99
CA SER A 8 0.31 -28.44 25.61
C SER A 8 1.46 -28.00 24.68
N GLU A 9 2.44 -28.87 24.49
CA GLU A 9 3.40 -28.77 23.38
C GLU A 9 2.64 -29.00 22.07
N LYS A 10 2.38 -27.91 21.32
CA LYS A 10 1.90 -28.01 19.94
C LYS A 10 2.99 -28.71 19.11
N ARG A 11 2.81 -30.01 18.85
CA ARG A 11 3.69 -30.79 17.97
C ARG A 11 3.65 -30.20 16.56
N ALA A 12 4.70 -29.46 16.18
CA ALA A 12 4.99 -29.19 14.79
C ALA A 12 5.38 -30.52 14.14
N THR A 13 4.57 -31.02 13.20
CA THR A 13 4.95 -32.14 12.34
C THR A 13 6.22 -31.76 11.58
N LYS A 14 7.34 -32.38 11.95
CA LYS A 14 8.64 -32.16 11.31
C LYS A 14 8.60 -32.77 9.91
N ILE A 15 8.25 -31.96 8.92
CA ILE A 15 8.37 -32.31 7.51
C ILE A 15 9.88 -32.37 7.21
N GLU A 16 10.39 -33.54 6.87
CA GLU A 16 11.79 -33.75 6.50
C GLU A 16 11.98 -33.36 5.03
N LEU A 17 12.38 -32.12 4.80
CA LEU A 17 12.64 -31.56 3.47
C LEU A 17 14.02 -32.00 2.99
N ASN A 18 14.13 -32.35 1.70
CA ASN A 18 15.44 -32.57 1.08
C ASN A 18 16.17 -31.22 0.87
N GLU A 19 17.48 -31.26 0.59
CA GLU A 19 18.29 -30.04 0.44
C GLU A 19 17.80 -29.14 -0.71
N MET A 20 17.23 -29.72 -1.77
CA MET A 20 16.67 -28.98 -2.89
C MET A 20 15.40 -28.21 -2.48
N GLN A 21 14.51 -28.83 -1.72
CA GLN A 21 13.29 -28.19 -1.21
C GLN A 21 13.61 -27.11 -0.18
N LYS A 22 14.63 -27.31 0.67
CA LYS A 22 15.11 -26.27 1.59
C LYS A 22 15.65 -25.07 0.80
N GLN A 23 16.37 -25.32 -0.28
CA GLN A 23 16.90 -24.26 -1.14
C GLN A 23 15.77 -23.50 -1.83
N GLU A 24 14.77 -24.18 -2.40
CA GLU A 24 13.62 -23.53 -3.03
C GLU A 24 12.80 -22.70 -2.03
N ILE A 25 12.57 -23.22 -0.82
CA ILE A 25 11.85 -22.48 0.22
C ILE A 25 12.67 -21.29 0.70
N LYS A 26 14.00 -21.44 0.80
CA LYS A 26 14.88 -20.33 1.18
C LYS A 26 14.87 -19.23 0.12
N GLU A 27 14.97 -19.57 -1.15
CA GLU A 27 14.91 -18.60 -2.25
C GLU A 27 13.55 -17.89 -2.31
N ALA A 28 12.47 -18.61 -2.05
CA ALA A 28 11.14 -18.01 -1.94
C ALA A 28 11.05 -17.08 -0.72
N PHE A 29 11.61 -17.45 0.44
CA PHE A 29 11.65 -16.58 1.61
C PHE A 29 12.48 -15.32 1.35
N ASP A 30 13.68 -15.45 0.80
CA ASP A 30 14.58 -14.34 0.46
C ASP A 30 13.94 -13.36 -0.55
N LEU A 31 12.94 -13.80 -1.34
CA LEU A 31 12.19 -12.94 -2.26
C LEU A 31 11.19 -12.01 -1.54
N PHE A 32 10.60 -12.49 -0.44
CA PHE A 32 9.60 -11.73 0.32
C PHE A 32 10.24 -11.00 1.51
N ASP A 33 11.20 -11.61 2.20
CA ASP A 33 11.99 -11.06 3.32
C ASP A 33 13.03 -10.07 2.80
N ALA A 34 12.55 -8.90 2.35
CA ALA A 34 13.35 -7.86 1.74
C ALA A 34 14.33 -7.21 2.73
N ASP A 35 14.02 -7.25 4.03
CA ASP A 35 14.89 -6.72 5.08
C ASP A 35 15.92 -7.74 5.61
N GLY A 36 15.76 -9.02 5.25
CA GLY A 36 16.67 -10.11 5.62
C GLY A 36 16.58 -10.49 7.10
N SER A 37 15.46 -10.21 7.75
CA SER A 37 15.20 -10.54 9.16
C SER A 37 15.07 -12.04 9.40
N GLY A 38 14.86 -12.84 8.35
CA GLY A 38 14.56 -14.27 8.41
C GLY A 38 13.11 -14.57 8.72
N THR A 39 12.24 -13.56 8.73
CA THR A 39 10.80 -13.66 8.98
C THR A 39 10.05 -12.76 8.02
N ILE A 40 9.02 -13.27 7.35
CA ILE A 40 8.21 -12.43 6.46
C ILE A 40 7.18 -11.66 7.30
N ASP A 41 7.36 -10.35 7.39
CA ASP A 41 6.41 -9.47 8.07
C ASP A 41 5.15 -9.21 7.22
N VAL A 42 4.06 -8.76 7.87
CA VAL A 42 2.81 -8.41 7.16
C VAL A 42 3.03 -7.32 6.10
N LYS A 43 4.02 -6.45 6.31
CA LYS A 43 4.44 -5.42 5.35
C LYS A 43 5.19 -6.01 4.16
N GLU A 44 5.95 -7.08 4.36
CA GLU A 44 6.70 -7.78 3.31
C GLU A 44 5.79 -8.72 2.50
N LEU A 45 4.75 -9.25 3.14
CA LEU A 45 3.64 -9.95 2.47
C LEU A 45 2.82 -9.02 1.58
N LYS A 46 2.63 -7.77 2.01
CA LYS A 46 2.03 -6.70 1.21
C LYS A 46 3.14 -5.97 0.46
N GLY A 47 3.74 -6.64 -0.53
CA GLY A 47 4.88 -6.08 -1.25
C GLY A 47 4.61 -4.65 -1.73
N GLU A 48 5.65 -3.82 -1.90
CA GLU A 48 5.51 -2.42 -2.35
C GLU A 48 4.67 -2.26 -3.63
N LYS A 49 4.61 -3.33 -4.44
CA LYS A 49 3.74 -3.42 -5.62
C LYS A 49 2.26 -3.30 -5.28
N ASP A 50 1.82 -3.92 -4.19
CA ASP A 50 0.43 -3.87 -3.73
C ASP A 50 0.09 -2.45 -3.26
N GLU A 51 1.00 -1.80 -2.53
CA GLU A 51 0.81 -0.40 -2.10
C GLU A 51 0.73 0.54 -3.31
N LYS A 52 1.64 0.40 -4.29
CA LYS A 52 1.60 1.17 -5.52
C LYS A 52 0.31 0.90 -6.31
N GLU A 53 -0.14 -0.35 -6.38
CA GLU A 53 -1.36 -0.71 -7.11
C GLU A 53 -2.61 -0.11 -6.47
N GLU A 54 -2.73 -0.12 -5.14
CA GLU A 54 -3.84 0.52 -4.43
C GLU A 54 -3.83 2.04 -4.61
N ILE A 55 -2.65 2.67 -4.59
CA ILE A 55 -2.53 4.11 -4.87
C ILE A 55 -2.92 4.43 -6.31
N LEU A 56 -2.52 3.61 -7.28
CA LEU A 56 -2.92 3.78 -8.69
C LEU A 56 -4.43 3.59 -8.89
N LYS A 57 -5.06 2.66 -8.16
CA LYS A 57 -6.52 2.52 -8.16
C LYS A 57 -7.18 3.78 -7.62
N ALA A 58 -6.65 4.36 -6.54
CA ALA A 58 -7.14 5.63 -6.01
C ALA A 58 -6.94 6.79 -7.00
N PHE A 59 -5.78 6.86 -7.66
CA PHE A 59 -5.51 7.87 -8.70
C PHE A 59 -6.58 7.84 -9.80
N LYS A 60 -6.96 6.65 -10.25
CA LYS A 60 -8.03 6.44 -11.25
C LYS A 60 -9.43 6.80 -10.78
N LEU A 61 -9.67 6.93 -9.47
CA LEU A 61 -10.94 7.46 -8.97
C LEU A 61 -11.04 8.97 -9.17
N PHE A 62 -9.90 9.65 -9.24
CA PHE A 62 -9.85 11.09 -9.50
C PHE A 62 -9.73 11.36 -11.01
N ASP A 63 -8.79 10.73 -11.71
CA ASP A 63 -8.58 10.87 -13.16
C ASP A 63 -9.66 10.14 -13.99
N ASP A 64 -10.90 10.61 -13.93
CA ASP A 64 -12.08 10.03 -14.60
C ASP A 64 -12.04 10.15 -16.13
N ASP A 65 -11.14 10.96 -16.67
CA ASP A 65 -10.89 11.16 -18.09
C ASP A 65 -9.62 10.49 -18.62
N ASP A 66 -8.95 9.65 -17.81
CA ASP A 66 -7.76 8.85 -18.17
C ASP A 66 -6.64 9.70 -18.81
N THR A 67 -6.45 10.93 -18.33
CA THR A 67 -5.41 11.84 -18.82
C THR A 67 -4.03 11.50 -18.28
N GLY A 68 -3.97 10.71 -17.20
CA GLY A 68 -2.76 10.44 -16.42
C GLY A 68 -2.39 11.60 -15.49
N ARG A 69 -3.28 12.57 -15.30
CA ARG A 69 -3.10 13.75 -14.44
C ARG A 69 -4.40 14.09 -13.73
N ILE A 70 -4.31 14.61 -12.51
CA ILE A 70 -5.49 15.05 -11.76
C ILE A 70 -5.53 16.57 -11.77
N THR A 71 -6.56 17.13 -12.39
CA THR A 71 -6.81 18.58 -12.41
C THR A 71 -7.79 18.97 -11.31
N LEU A 72 -7.90 20.29 -11.03
CA LEU A 72 -8.94 20.83 -10.15
C LEU A 72 -10.36 20.37 -10.55
N SER A 73 -10.61 20.20 -11.86
CA SER A 73 -11.91 19.74 -12.35
C SER A 73 -12.19 18.29 -11.94
N ASN A 74 -11.17 17.44 -11.96
CA ASN A 74 -11.26 16.05 -11.51
C ASN A 74 -11.54 15.98 -9.99
N ILE A 75 -10.81 16.74 -9.17
CA ILE A 75 -11.03 16.81 -7.72
C ILE A 75 -12.46 17.31 -7.41
N ARG A 76 -12.93 18.34 -8.13
CA ARG A 76 -14.31 18.85 -8.00
C ARG A 76 -15.36 17.79 -8.31
N ARG A 77 -15.13 16.94 -9.33
CA ARG A 77 -16.04 15.85 -9.67
C ARG A 77 -16.04 14.78 -8.58
N ALA A 78 -14.86 14.33 -8.15
CA ALA A 78 -14.72 13.37 -7.07
C ALA A 78 -15.39 13.84 -5.76
N ALA A 79 -15.19 15.11 -5.37
CA ALA A 79 -15.85 15.69 -4.20
C ALA A 79 -17.39 15.64 -4.31
N LYS A 80 -17.94 15.99 -5.48
CA LYS A 80 -19.38 15.90 -5.74
C LYS A 80 -19.91 14.47 -5.71
N GLU A 81 -19.16 13.51 -6.23
CA GLU A 81 -19.53 12.09 -6.20
C GLU A 81 -19.55 11.53 -4.78
N LEU A 82 -18.63 11.99 -3.92
CA LEU A 82 -18.59 11.65 -2.50
C LEU A 82 -19.67 12.40 -1.68
N GLY A 83 -20.34 13.39 -2.27
CA GLY A 83 -21.35 14.22 -1.60
C GLY A 83 -20.75 15.28 -0.68
N GLU A 84 -19.45 15.56 -0.82
CA GLU A 84 -18.74 16.60 -0.09
C GLU A 84 -18.95 17.96 -0.80
N ASN A 85 -19.36 18.98 -0.04
CA ASN A 85 -19.55 20.33 -0.56
C ASN A 85 -18.33 21.19 -0.24
N LEU A 86 -17.25 20.96 -0.98
CA LEU A 86 -16.04 21.76 -0.91
C LEU A 86 -16.16 23.00 -1.80
N THR A 87 -15.62 24.11 -1.33
CA THR A 87 -15.49 25.35 -2.08
C THR A 87 -14.33 25.27 -3.09
N ASP A 88 -14.36 26.13 -4.11
CA ASP A 88 -13.27 26.20 -5.08
C ASP A 88 -11.92 26.52 -4.42
N ASP A 89 -11.93 27.31 -3.34
CA ASP A 89 -10.73 27.65 -2.57
C ASP A 89 -10.19 26.41 -1.83
N GLU A 90 -11.03 25.60 -1.19
CA GLU A 90 -10.61 24.35 -0.52
C GLU A 90 -10.08 23.32 -1.52
N LEU A 91 -10.73 23.21 -2.69
CA LEU A 91 -10.26 22.33 -3.77
C LEU A 91 -8.90 22.80 -4.32
N GLN A 92 -8.70 24.12 -4.40
CA GLN A 92 -7.43 24.71 -4.81
C GLN A 92 -6.33 24.45 -3.77
N GLU A 93 -6.64 24.58 -2.47
CA GLU A 93 -5.69 24.23 -1.41
C GLU A 93 -5.28 22.75 -1.46
N MET A 94 -6.22 21.84 -1.75
CA MET A 94 -5.91 20.42 -1.94
C MET A 94 -5.00 20.17 -3.14
N LEU A 95 -5.21 20.91 -4.24
CA LEU A 95 -4.36 20.84 -5.41
C LEU A 95 -2.95 21.36 -5.08
N ASP A 96 -2.86 22.56 -4.50
CA ASP A 96 -1.60 23.23 -4.18
C ASP A 96 -0.74 22.44 -3.16
N GLU A 97 -1.36 21.65 -2.29
CA GLU A 97 -0.63 20.77 -1.37
C GLU A 97 -0.02 19.53 -2.06
N ALA A 98 -0.64 19.08 -3.15
CA ALA A 98 -0.23 17.91 -3.90
C ALA A 98 0.65 18.22 -5.11
N ASP A 99 0.46 19.38 -5.75
CA ASP A 99 1.21 19.89 -6.89
C ASP A 99 2.59 20.43 -6.43
N TYR A 100 3.62 19.60 -6.57
CA TYR A 100 4.96 19.94 -6.09
C TYR A 100 5.79 20.69 -7.14
N ASP A 101 5.47 20.52 -8.42
CA ASP A 101 6.17 21.18 -9.52
C ASP A 101 5.50 22.51 -9.97
N GLY A 102 4.27 22.75 -9.54
CA GLY A 102 3.51 23.98 -9.78
C GLY A 102 2.93 24.05 -11.19
N ASP A 103 2.72 22.92 -11.87
CA ASP A 103 2.14 22.88 -13.22
C ASP A 103 0.61 23.04 -13.23
N GLY A 104 -0.03 23.02 -12.05
CA GLY A 104 -1.48 23.15 -11.87
C GLY A 104 -2.23 21.82 -12.03
N GLU A 105 -1.51 20.71 -12.11
CA GLU A 105 -2.04 19.35 -12.21
C GLU A 105 -1.26 18.44 -11.25
N ILE A 106 -1.83 17.30 -10.86
CA ILE A 106 -1.12 16.31 -10.02
C ILE A 106 -0.79 15.11 -10.90
N ASN A 107 0.49 14.81 -11.07
CA ASN A 107 0.94 13.62 -11.79
C ASN A 107 1.04 12.38 -10.87
N GLU A 108 1.27 11.19 -11.46
CA GLU A 108 1.35 9.92 -10.71
C GLU A 108 2.39 9.98 -9.57
N GLU A 109 3.56 10.60 -9.81
CA GLU A 109 4.64 10.65 -8.82
C GLU A 109 4.28 11.54 -7.63
N GLU A 110 3.65 12.68 -7.90
CA GLU A 110 3.17 13.61 -6.89
C GLU A 110 2.06 13.00 -6.04
N PHE A 111 1.10 12.33 -6.67
CA PHE A 111 0.03 11.62 -5.98
C PHE A 111 0.57 10.49 -5.10
N LEU A 112 1.54 9.71 -5.60
CA LEU A 112 2.23 8.68 -4.81
C LEU A 112 2.93 9.28 -3.59
N LYS A 113 3.61 10.41 -3.76
CA LYS A 113 4.31 11.10 -2.67
C LYS A 113 3.35 11.65 -1.63
N MET A 114 2.24 12.24 -2.05
CA MET A 114 1.16 12.72 -1.19
C MET A 114 0.56 11.56 -0.36
N MET A 115 0.17 10.46 -1.02
CA MET A 115 -0.44 9.30 -0.36
C MET A 115 0.52 8.61 0.63
N LYS A 116 1.81 8.50 0.28
CA LYS A 116 2.84 7.98 1.19
C LYS A 116 3.06 8.87 2.41
N LYS A 117 2.96 10.19 2.24
CA LYS A 117 3.09 11.16 3.35
C LYS A 117 1.91 11.11 4.31
N THR A 118 0.70 10.87 3.80
CA THR A 118 -0.53 10.81 4.62
C THR A 118 -0.73 9.47 5.34
N SER A 119 -0.16 8.38 4.80
CA SER A 119 -0.23 7.04 5.42
C SER A 119 0.78 6.79 6.55
N LEU A 120 1.54 7.82 6.96
CA LEU A 120 2.55 7.82 8.03
C LEU A 120 2.15 8.76 9.17
#